data_AF-A0A4R7F1X0-F1
#
_entry.id   AF-A0A4R7F1X0-F1
#
_cell.length_a   1.000
_cell.length_b   1.000
_cell.length_c   1.000
_cell.angle_alpha   90.00
_cell.angle_beta   90.00
_cell.angle_gamma   90.00
#
_symmetry.space_group_name_H-M   'P 1'
#
loop_
_entity.id
_entity.type
_entity.pdbx_description
1 polymer ?
#
loop_
_entity_poly.entity_id
_entity_poly.type
_entity_poly.pdbx_seq_one_letter_code
_entity_poly.pdbx_strand_id
1 'polypeptide(L)'
;MNSKKLTLFSKSDLIAYTKYRNGEIKLGERIHLLETESWTEELKDAEPKYAVLGIPEDVGIKANWGRTGASTAWSSFLNSFLNIQHNRFCKGNWFTLIGHLNFQDEMKQAQKLDIKVKEDRKKLFELVAAIDKEVSHTISQITAAGKIPIVIGGGHNNSYGNIKGVALAKGKAINVINFDAHTDFRPLEGRHSGNGFSYAYEEGFLKNYFIFGLHENYTSKSVFGDIKVHTERIKYNTYEQIRVCKEKSFETELFTAKKHVDNNFYGIEIDLDALPNIASSAITPTGFTVEKLRQFLHFFGKSKNASYLHICEGAPALDFETNNHLVGKLITYLVTDFVKSNSEKT
;
A
#
# COMPACT_ATOMS: atom_id res chain seq x y z
N MET A 1 19.72 21.97 -4.54
CA MET A 1 20.36 20.63 -4.53
C MET A 1 19.23 19.64 -4.31
N ASN A 2 18.90 18.79 -5.30
CA ASN A 2 17.93 17.72 -5.09
C ASN A 2 18.55 16.69 -4.15
N SER A 3 18.23 16.76 -2.86
CA SER A 3 18.56 15.69 -1.93
C SER A 3 17.90 14.41 -2.43
N LYS A 4 18.64 13.30 -2.54
CA LYS A 4 18.06 11.99 -2.86
C LYS A 4 16.97 11.69 -1.82
N LYS A 5 15.72 11.54 -2.25
CA LYS A 5 14.57 11.27 -1.35
C LYS A 5 14.56 9.86 -0.81
N LEU A 6 15.26 8.92 -1.44
CA LEU A 6 15.38 7.55 -0.96
C LEU A 6 16.50 7.45 0.09
N THR A 7 16.13 7.01 1.29
CA THR A 7 17.06 6.57 2.33
C THR A 7 17.18 5.06 2.28
N LEU A 8 18.35 4.54 1.93
CA LEU A 8 18.61 3.10 1.94
C LEU A 8 18.69 2.57 3.37
N PHE A 9 18.21 1.34 3.58
CA PHE A 9 18.27 0.69 4.88
C PHE A 9 19.69 0.18 5.16
N SER A 10 20.31 0.66 6.23
CA SER A 10 21.70 0.33 6.54
C SER A 10 21.84 -0.99 7.31
N LYS A 11 23.03 -1.60 7.25
CA LYS A 11 23.38 -2.75 8.11
C LYS A 11 23.27 -2.41 9.59
N SER A 12 23.62 -1.19 9.99
CA SER A 12 23.46 -0.71 11.37
C SER A 12 21.99 -0.65 11.80
N ASP A 13 21.10 -0.17 10.92
CA ASP A 13 19.66 -0.16 11.21
C ASP A 13 19.13 -1.58 11.34
N LEU A 14 19.55 -2.48 10.44
CA LEU A 14 19.15 -3.89 10.48
C LEU A 14 19.51 -4.57 11.80
N ILE A 15 20.72 -4.32 12.31
CA ILE A 15 21.15 -4.83 13.62
C ILE A 15 20.31 -4.22 14.74
N ALA A 16 20.01 -2.91 14.69
CA ALA A 16 19.21 -2.24 15.71
C ALA A 16 17.76 -2.75 15.79
N TYR A 17 17.16 -3.11 14.66
CA TYR A 17 15.79 -3.64 14.61
C TYR A 17 15.70 -5.16 14.87
N THR A 18 16.77 -5.93 14.59
CA THR A 18 16.74 -7.39 14.66
C THR A 18 17.11 -7.89 16.05
N LYS A 19 16.17 -8.52 16.74
CA LYS A 19 16.33 -9.07 18.09
C LYS A 19 16.90 -10.49 18.01
N TYR A 20 18.22 -10.59 18.10
CA TYR A 20 18.92 -11.87 18.13
C TYR A 20 18.51 -12.70 19.35
N ARG A 21 18.28 -14.00 19.14
CA ARG A 21 18.03 -14.97 20.20
C ARG A 21 18.69 -16.30 19.85
N ASN A 22 19.48 -16.83 20.77
CA ASN A 22 20.20 -18.09 20.57
C ASN A 22 19.23 -19.23 20.20
N GLY A 23 19.56 -19.99 19.15
CA GLY A 23 18.73 -21.09 18.63
C GLY A 23 17.63 -20.67 17.65
N GLU A 24 17.47 -19.38 17.37
CA GLU A 24 16.55 -18.86 16.36
C GLU A 24 17.32 -18.21 15.21
N ILE A 25 16.73 -18.15 14.03
CA ILE A 25 17.21 -17.31 12.93
C ILE A 25 16.06 -16.38 12.58
N LYS A 26 16.27 -15.08 12.75
CA LYS A 26 15.29 -14.05 12.40
C LYS A 26 15.34 -13.74 10.91
N LEU A 27 14.24 -13.24 10.38
CA LEU A 27 14.15 -12.78 9.00
C LEU A 27 15.20 -11.71 8.71
N GLY A 28 15.38 -10.75 9.62
CA GLY A 28 16.36 -9.68 9.50
C GLY A 28 17.81 -10.17 9.39
N GLU A 29 18.15 -11.35 9.92
CA GLU A 29 19.51 -11.90 9.79
C GLU A 29 19.80 -12.44 8.37
N ARG A 30 18.77 -12.62 7.54
CA ARG A 30 18.86 -13.26 6.22
C ARG A 30 18.26 -12.43 5.09
N ILE A 31 17.79 -11.22 5.39
CA ILE A 31 17.22 -10.32 4.39
C ILE A 31 18.33 -9.69 3.55
N HIS A 32 18.08 -9.51 2.26
CA HIS A 32 19.02 -8.81 1.39
C HIS A 32 18.88 -7.30 1.57
N LEU A 33 20.00 -6.59 1.58
CA LEU A 33 20.08 -5.12 1.62
C LEU A 33 20.78 -4.61 0.36
N LEU A 34 20.59 -3.34 0.05
CA LEU A 34 21.37 -2.63 -0.96
C LEU A 34 22.49 -1.85 -0.26
N GLU A 35 23.71 -1.94 -0.79
CA GLU A 35 24.91 -1.39 -0.15
C GLU A 35 25.44 -0.13 -0.85
N THR A 36 25.00 0.14 -2.08
CA THR A 36 25.60 1.18 -2.92
C THR A 36 24.64 2.32 -3.27
N GLU A 37 25.21 3.48 -3.59
CA GLU A 37 24.44 4.61 -4.12
C GLU A 37 23.82 4.34 -5.50
N SER A 38 24.34 3.34 -6.23
CA SER A 38 23.83 2.81 -7.50
C SER A 38 22.79 1.70 -7.28
N TRP A 39 21.91 1.92 -6.31
CA TRP A 39 20.97 0.92 -5.80
C TRP A 39 20.08 0.28 -6.87
N THR A 40 19.82 0.96 -7.99
CA THR A 40 18.99 0.46 -9.09
C THR A 40 19.64 -0.68 -9.86
N GLU A 41 20.95 -0.58 -10.13
CA GLU A 41 21.71 -1.66 -10.80
C GLU A 41 21.91 -2.83 -9.84
N GLU A 42 22.25 -2.54 -8.57
CA GLU A 42 22.36 -3.57 -7.53
C GLU A 42 21.03 -4.31 -7.34
N LEU A 43 19.90 -3.60 -7.34
CA LEU A 43 18.58 -4.21 -7.24
C LEU A 43 18.27 -5.09 -8.45
N LYS A 44 18.67 -4.69 -9.66
CA LYS A 44 18.47 -5.48 -10.87
C LYS A 44 19.18 -6.83 -10.80
N ASP A 45 20.41 -6.83 -10.28
CA ASP A 45 21.23 -8.04 -10.15
C ASP A 45 20.90 -8.88 -8.90
N ALA A 46 20.18 -8.31 -7.93
CA ALA A 46 19.78 -9.02 -6.71
C ALA A 46 18.93 -10.27 -7.03
N GLU A 47 19.17 -11.40 -6.40
CA GLU A 47 18.33 -12.60 -6.58
C GLU A 47 16.88 -12.46 -6.08
N PRO A 48 16.60 -11.79 -4.93
CA PRO A 48 15.25 -11.70 -4.40
C PRO A 48 14.27 -11.05 -5.38
N LYS A 49 13.05 -11.59 -5.44
CA LYS A 49 11.98 -11.10 -6.32
C LYS A 49 11.25 -9.88 -5.74
N TYR A 50 11.13 -9.81 -4.42
CA TYR A 50 10.31 -8.81 -3.74
C TYR A 50 11.17 -7.69 -3.17
N ALA A 51 10.78 -6.45 -3.44
CA ALA A 51 11.47 -5.25 -3.00
C ALA A 51 10.59 -4.49 -1.99
N VAL A 52 11.02 -4.41 -0.73
CA VAL A 52 10.26 -3.77 0.35
C VAL A 52 10.67 -2.31 0.48
N LEU A 53 9.70 -1.41 0.38
CA LEU A 53 9.88 0.04 0.45
C LEU A 53 8.85 0.66 1.41
N GLY A 54 9.34 1.51 2.33
CA GLY A 54 8.48 2.31 3.20
C GLY A 54 8.15 3.69 2.60
N ILE A 55 6.93 4.17 2.86
CA ILE A 55 6.53 5.56 2.57
C ILE A 55 5.96 6.20 3.86
N PRO A 56 6.81 6.57 4.83
CA PRO A 56 6.38 7.10 6.13
C PRO A 56 5.90 8.56 6.03
N GLU A 57 4.74 8.80 5.43
CA GLU A 57 4.08 10.12 5.32
C GLU A 57 2.56 10.02 5.57
N ASP A 58 1.90 11.14 5.82
CA ASP A 58 0.43 11.24 5.93
C ASP A 58 -0.09 12.61 5.49
N VAL A 59 0.64 13.27 4.58
CA VAL A 59 0.27 14.59 4.04
C VAL A 59 -1.01 14.49 3.23
N GLY A 60 -1.17 13.43 2.43
CA GLY A 60 -2.39 13.19 1.66
C GLY A 60 -3.61 12.91 2.53
N ILE A 61 -3.43 12.26 3.67
CA ILE A 61 -4.48 12.06 4.67
C ILE A 61 -4.92 13.42 5.22
N LYS A 62 -3.96 14.25 5.65
CA LYS A 62 -4.26 15.60 6.14
C LYS A 62 -4.97 16.43 5.08
N ALA A 63 -4.52 16.36 3.83
CA ALA A 63 -5.13 17.07 2.69
C ALA A 63 -6.58 16.61 2.39
N ASN A 64 -6.97 15.43 2.86
CA ASN A 64 -8.32 14.86 2.75
C ASN A 64 -9.11 14.93 4.07
N TRP A 65 -8.78 15.86 4.97
CA TRP A 65 -9.45 16.02 6.27
C TRP A 65 -9.29 14.84 7.25
N GLY A 66 -8.37 13.92 6.98
CA GLY A 66 -8.12 12.76 7.82
C GLY A 66 -7.23 13.05 9.04
N ARG A 67 -7.10 12.05 9.91
CA ARG A 67 -6.25 12.08 11.09
C ARG A 67 -4.86 11.52 10.75
N THR A 68 -3.83 12.32 10.96
CA THR A 68 -2.44 11.92 10.71
C THR A 68 -1.97 10.85 11.70
N GLY A 69 -1.03 10.01 11.28
CA GLY A 69 -0.49 8.91 12.09
C GLY A 69 0.04 7.75 11.24
N ALA A 70 -0.37 7.66 9.97
CA ALA A 70 0.05 6.60 9.06
C ALA A 70 1.56 6.63 8.73
N SER A 71 2.22 7.77 8.93
CA SER A 71 3.68 7.89 8.87
C SER A 71 4.43 6.95 9.83
N THR A 72 3.78 6.49 10.91
CA THR A 72 4.37 5.58 11.91
C THR A 72 4.24 4.09 11.55
N ALA A 73 3.52 3.74 10.49
CA ALA A 73 3.34 2.35 10.05
C ALA A 73 4.66 1.65 9.74
N TRP A 74 5.58 2.35 9.08
CA TRP A 74 6.85 1.78 8.61
C TRP A 74 7.72 1.27 9.77
N SER A 75 7.92 2.08 10.80
CA SER A 75 8.73 1.68 11.96
C SER A 75 8.06 0.58 12.77
N SER A 76 6.73 0.62 12.94
CA SER A 76 5.96 -0.45 13.59
C SER A 76 6.08 -1.76 12.82
N PHE A 77 5.99 -1.71 11.48
CA PHE A 77 6.18 -2.86 10.60
C PHE A 77 7.57 -3.46 10.73
N LEU A 78 8.64 -2.66 10.64
CA LEU A 78 10.03 -3.15 10.76
C LEU A 78 10.29 -3.89 12.07
N ASN A 79 9.75 -3.37 13.19
CA ASN A 79 9.86 -3.99 14.52
C ASN A 79 9.24 -5.40 14.56
N SER A 80 8.23 -5.68 13.74
CA SER A 80 7.63 -7.01 13.64
C SER A 80 8.26 -7.85 12.52
N PHE A 81 8.35 -7.31 11.31
CA PHE A 81 8.76 -8.01 10.09
C PHE A 81 10.17 -8.59 10.18
N LEU A 82 11.14 -7.81 10.67
CA LEU A 82 12.52 -8.28 10.80
C LEU A 82 12.69 -9.34 11.89
N ASN A 83 11.72 -9.47 12.79
CA ASN A 83 11.75 -10.34 13.96
C ASN A 83 10.92 -11.62 13.84
N ILE A 84 10.28 -11.86 12.68
CA ILE A 84 9.67 -13.15 12.38
C ILE A 84 10.74 -14.21 12.11
N GLN A 85 10.36 -15.49 12.20
CA GLN A 85 11.28 -16.61 12.02
C GLN A 85 11.64 -16.79 10.54
N HIS A 86 12.94 -16.90 10.27
CA HIS A 86 13.44 -17.50 9.04
C HIS A 86 13.34 -19.03 9.16
N ASN A 87 12.47 -19.65 8.36
CA ASN A 87 12.29 -21.09 8.35
C ASN A 87 11.73 -21.59 7.01
N ARG A 88 11.37 -22.88 6.94
CA ARG A 88 10.81 -23.50 5.72
C ARG A 88 9.60 -22.78 5.11
N PHE A 89 8.83 -22.04 5.90
CA PHE A 89 7.63 -21.34 5.46
C PHE A 89 7.87 -19.86 5.14
N CYS A 90 8.96 -19.27 5.61
CA CYS A 90 9.27 -17.86 5.38
C CYS A 90 10.78 -17.67 5.35
N LYS A 91 11.32 -17.32 4.19
CA LYS A 91 12.76 -17.13 3.99
C LYS A 91 13.06 -15.64 3.79
N GLY A 92 14.02 -15.13 4.55
CA GLY A 92 14.45 -13.72 4.46
C GLY A 92 15.04 -13.35 3.10
N ASN A 93 15.69 -14.30 2.42
CA ASN A 93 16.25 -14.10 1.08
C ASN A 93 15.18 -14.01 -0.03
N TRP A 94 13.88 -14.04 0.30
CA TRP A 94 12.83 -13.66 -0.63
C TRP A 94 12.72 -12.16 -0.84
N PHE A 95 13.28 -11.36 0.08
CA PHE A 95 13.12 -9.93 0.14
C PHE A 95 14.45 -9.21 -0.02
N THR A 96 14.43 -8.14 -0.81
CA THR A 96 15.37 -7.02 -0.68
C THR A 96 14.68 -5.91 0.09
N LEU A 97 15.24 -5.50 1.23
CA LEU A 97 14.77 -4.34 1.98
C LEU A 97 15.51 -3.11 1.46
N ILE A 98 14.80 -2.27 0.71
CA ILE A 98 15.39 -1.07 0.11
C ILE A 98 15.61 0.00 1.17
N GLY A 99 14.58 0.28 1.98
CA GLY A 99 14.56 1.40 2.91
C GLY A 99 13.26 2.18 2.77
N HIS A 100 13.32 3.51 2.83
CA HIS A 100 12.12 4.34 2.75
C HIS A 100 12.33 5.65 1.99
N LEU A 101 11.24 6.21 1.48
CA LEU A 101 11.23 7.58 0.98
C LEU A 101 11.14 8.56 2.16
N ASN A 102 11.98 9.59 2.14
CA ASN A 102 12.10 10.58 3.19
C ASN A 102 11.33 11.86 2.82
N PHE A 103 10.13 11.97 3.39
CA PHE A 103 9.24 13.13 3.24
C PHE A 103 9.15 13.97 4.52
N GLN A 104 10.19 13.96 5.37
CA GLN A 104 10.18 14.72 6.63
C GLN A 104 9.99 16.23 6.42
N ASP A 105 10.54 16.79 5.34
CA ASP A 105 10.42 18.22 5.06
C ASP A 105 9.01 18.58 4.59
N GLU A 106 8.41 17.76 3.74
CA GLU A 106 7.01 17.88 3.32
C GLU A 106 6.06 17.75 4.50
N MET A 107 6.31 16.78 5.39
CA MET A 107 5.54 16.58 6.63
C MET A 107 5.66 17.79 7.57
N LYS A 108 6.87 18.33 7.78
CA LYS A 108 7.09 19.56 8.59
C LYS A 108 6.38 20.77 8.01
N GLN A 109 6.34 20.90 6.68
CA GLN A 109 5.58 21.95 6.01
C GLN A 109 4.08 21.73 6.21
N ALA A 110 3.59 20.53 5.93
CA ALA A 110 2.19 20.15 6.09
C ALA A 110 1.69 20.40 7.51
N GLN A 111 2.49 20.15 8.55
CA GLN A 111 2.12 20.42 9.95
C GLN A 111 1.73 21.89 10.21
N LYS A 112 2.36 22.84 9.52
CA LYS A 112 2.11 24.28 9.68
C LYS A 112 0.89 24.79 8.92
N LEU A 113 0.33 23.98 8.03
CA LEU A 113 -0.79 24.35 7.17
C LEU A 113 -2.12 23.99 7.84
N ASP A 114 -3.11 24.87 7.73
CA ASP A 114 -4.49 24.58 8.14
C ASP A 114 -5.35 24.24 6.91
N ILE A 115 -5.92 23.04 6.88
CA ILE A 115 -6.80 22.59 5.79
C ILE A 115 -8.05 23.47 5.62
N LYS A 116 -8.49 24.17 6.67
CA LYS A 116 -9.63 25.10 6.61
C LYS A 116 -9.31 26.38 5.85
N VAL A 117 -8.02 26.72 5.72
CA VAL A 117 -7.55 27.89 4.97
C VAL A 117 -7.30 27.48 3.52
N LYS A 118 -7.97 28.16 2.58
CA LYS A 118 -7.97 27.80 1.15
C LYS A 118 -6.56 27.75 0.55
N GLU A 119 -5.73 28.74 0.87
CA GLU A 119 -4.36 28.86 0.38
C GLU A 119 -3.46 27.74 0.92
N ASP A 120 -3.66 27.37 2.18
CA ASP A 120 -2.92 26.29 2.83
C ASP A 120 -3.38 24.92 2.31
N ARG A 121 -4.67 24.74 2.04
CA ARG A 121 -5.20 23.56 1.35
C ARG A 121 -4.55 23.38 -0.02
N LYS A 122 -4.38 24.46 -0.79
CA LYS A 122 -3.69 24.40 -2.08
C LYS A 122 -2.24 23.95 -1.92
N LYS A 123 -1.51 24.48 -0.93
CA LYS A 123 -0.13 24.05 -0.63
C LYS A 123 -0.06 22.58 -0.21
N LEU A 124 -1.03 22.09 0.58
CA LEU A 124 -1.12 20.65 0.91
C LEU A 124 -1.22 19.81 -0.37
N PHE A 125 -2.07 20.19 -1.32
CA PHE A 125 -2.19 19.50 -2.60
C PHE A 125 -0.87 19.51 -3.41
N GLU A 126 -0.15 20.63 -3.40
CA GLU A 126 1.16 20.74 -4.04
C GLU A 126 2.21 19.82 -3.39
N LEU A 127 2.19 19.69 -2.06
CA LEU A 127 3.06 18.75 -1.34
C LEU A 127 2.73 17.29 -1.70
N VAL A 128 1.45 16.91 -1.76
CA VAL A 128 1.05 15.56 -2.18
C VAL A 128 1.49 15.27 -3.62
N ALA A 129 1.33 16.23 -4.54
CA ALA A 129 1.80 16.07 -5.91
C ALA A 129 3.33 15.92 -6.02
N ALA A 130 4.10 16.56 -5.13
CA ALA A 130 5.54 16.37 -5.04
C ALA A 130 5.91 14.97 -4.54
N ILE A 131 5.19 14.46 -3.52
CA ILE A 131 5.32 13.09 -3.02
C ILE A 131 5.03 12.08 -4.14
N ASP A 132 3.91 12.25 -4.85
CA ASP A 132 3.48 11.39 -5.96
C ASP A 132 4.57 11.21 -7.02
N LYS A 133 5.32 12.28 -7.33
CA LYS A 133 6.43 12.25 -8.30
C LYS A 133 7.57 11.34 -7.85
N GLU A 134 7.99 11.45 -6.60
CA GLU A 134 9.10 10.67 -6.03
C GLU A 134 8.71 9.20 -5.84
N VAL A 135 7.46 8.95 -5.42
CA VAL A 135 6.89 7.59 -5.34
C VAL A 135 6.84 6.97 -6.73
N SER A 136 6.27 7.66 -7.72
CA SER A 136 6.18 7.16 -9.09
C SER A 136 7.56 6.85 -9.70
N HIS A 137 8.52 7.74 -9.50
CA HIS A 137 9.90 7.52 -9.97
C HIS A 137 10.51 6.26 -9.33
N THR A 138 10.43 6.13 -8.01
CA THR A 138 11.05 5.02 -7.27
C THR A 138 10.40 3.68 -7.63
N ILE A 139 9.06 3.63 -7.70
CA ILE A 139 8.32 2.43 -8.07
C ILE A 139 8.61 2.03 -9.52
N SER A 140 8.77 3.01 -10.41
CA SER A 140 9.20 2.74 -11.79
C SER A 140 10.57 2.08 -11.85
N GLN A 141 11.56 2.58 -11.09
CA GLN A 141 12.91 1.99 -11.01
C GLN A 141 12.87 0.55 -10.46
N ILE A 142 12.15 0.31 -9.37
CA ILE A 142 12.00 -1.04 -8.79
C ILE A 142 11.38 -2.02 -9.80
N THR A 143 10.33 -1.57 -10.49
CA THR A 143 9.62 -2.40 -11.47
C THR A 143 10.48 -2.66 -12.73
N ALA A 144 11.26 -1.67 -13.17
CA ALA A 144 12.18 -1.79 -14.30
C ALA A 144 13.34 -2.75 -14.01
N ALA A 145 13.77 -2.84 -12.74
CA ALA A 145 14.70 -3.86 -12.25
C ALA A 145 14.10 -5.27 -12.18
N GLY A 146 12.86 -5.47 -12.65
CA GLY A 146 12.18 -6.78 -12.69
C GLY A 146 11.66 -7.25 -11.33
N LYS A 147 11.62 -6.36 -10.33
CA LYS A 147 11.18 -6.69 -8.97
C LYS A 147 9.70 -6.36 -8.77
N ILE A 148 9.09 -6.99 -7.76
CA ILE A 148 7.74 -6.68 -7.31
C ILE A 148 7.83 -5.78 -6.08
N PRO A 149 7.40 -4.50 -6.16
CA PRO A 149 7.34 -3.61 -5.01
C PRO A 149 6.34 -4.12 -3.96
N ILE A 150 6.76 -4.12 -2.70
CA ILE A 150 5.92 -4.25 -1.50
C ILE A 150 6.05 -2.93 -0.74
N VAL A 151 5.01 -2.12 -0.84
CA VAL A 151 4.99 -0.73 -0.35
C VAL A 151 4.24 -0.68 0.97
N ILE A 152 4.88 -0.12 2.00
CA ILE A 152 4.34 -0.08 3.35
C ILE A 152 4.11 1.35 3.83
N GLY A 153 2.89 1.59 4.30
CA GLY A 153 2.51 2.82 4.98
C GLY A 153 2.17 3.93 4.01
N GLY A 154 2.12 5.13 4.58
CA GLY A 154 1.66 6.30 3.85
C GLY A 154 0.14 6.42 3.90
N GLY A 155 -0.37 7.53 3.38
CA GLY A 155 -1.77 7.61 3.00
C GLY A 155 -2.07 6.86 1.70
N HIS A 156 -3.35 6.66 1.42
CA HIS A 156 -3.81 6.03 0.18
C HIS A 156 -3.57 6.91 -1.07
N ASN A 157 -3.11 8.17 -0.90
CA ASN A 157 -2.63 9.03 -1.99
C ASN A 157 -1.51 8.34 -2.79
N ASN A 158 -0.67 7.55 -2.13
CA ASN A 158 0.48 6.89 -2.74
C ASN A 158 0.09 5.84 -3.79
N SER A 159 -1.17 5.38 -3.80
CA SER A 159 -1.70 4.51 -4.87
C SER A 159 -1.46 5.11 -6.25
N TYR A 160 -1.62 6.43 -6.42
CA TYR A 160 -1.34 7.12 -7.68
C TYR A 160 0.11 6.92 -8.12
N GLY A 161 1.07 7.19 -7.22
CA GLY A 161 2.49 7.00 -7.49
C GLY A 161 2.83 5.54 -7.81
N ASN A 162 2.26 4.59 -7.06
CA ASN A 162 2.45 3.16 -7.27
C ASN A 162 1.95 2.73 -8.66
N ILE A 163 0.70 3.07 -9.00
CA ILE A 163 0.07 2.73 -10.28
C ILE A 163 0.86 3.33 -11.43
N LYS A 164 1.15 4.63 -11.36
CA LYS A 164 1.89 5.36 -12.41
C LYS A 164 3.28 4.79 -12.60
N GLY A 165 4.01 4.53 -11.51
CA GLY A 165 5.36 3.97 -11.56
C GLY A 165 5.41 2.61 -12.26
N VAL A 166 4.50 1.70 -11.89
CA VAL A 166 4.39 0.38 -12.52
C VAL A 166 3.97 0.51 -13.98
N ALA A 167 2.96 1.32 -14.29
CA ALA A 167 2.47 1.50 -15.66
C ALA A 167 3.57 2.04 -16.59
N LEU A 168 4.34 3.03 -16.13
CA LEU A 168 5.48 3.58 -16.87
C LEU A 168 6.55 2.52 -17.13
N ALA A 169 6.93 1.75 -16.10
CA ALA A 169 7.95 0.70 -16.25
C ALA A 169 7.50 -0.46 -17.16
N LYS A 170 6.19 -0.76 -17.20
CA LYS A 170 5.62 -1.78 -18.08
C LYS A 170 5.27 -1.25 -19.48
N GLY A 171 5.35 0.07 -19.70
CA GLY A 171 4.97 0.73 -20.95
C GLY A 171 3.48 0.65 -21.29
N LYS A 172 2.61 0.37 -20.31
CA LYS A 172 1.16 0.28 -20.50
C LYS A 172 0.40 0.47 -19.19
N ALA A 173 -0.86 0.91 -19.30
CA ALA A 173 -1.79 0.97 -18.19
C ALA A 173 -1.95 -0.41 -17.51
N ILE A 174 -2.17 -0.40 -16.20
CA ILE A 174 -2.39 -1.60 -15.38
C ILE A 174 -3.80 -1.60 -14.78
N ASN A 175 -4.24 -2.73 -14.25
CA ASN A 175 -5.47 -2.83 -13.47
C ASN A 175 -5.17 -2.67 -11.98
N VAL A 176 -6.19 -2.48 -11.15
CA VAL A 176 -6.07 -2.48 -9.69
C VAL A 176 -7.24 -3.22 -9.06
N ILE A 177 -6.93 -4.04 -8.06
CA ILE A 177 -7.89 -4.53 -7.08
C ILE A 177 -7.60 -3.82 -5.75
N ASN A 178 -8.59 -3.10 -5.22
CA ASN A 178 -8.50 -2.36 -3.97
C ASN A 178 -9.43 -2.99 -2.92
N PHE A 179 -8.89 -3.34 -1.76
CA PHE A 179 -9.65 -3.82 -0.61
C PHE A 179 -9.84 -2.66 0.36
N ASP A 180 -11.04 -2.08 0.35
CA ASP A 180 -11.26 -0.74 0.90
C ASP A 180 -12.74 -0.53 1.25
N ALA A 181 -13.00 0.21 2.33
CA ALA A 181 -14.33 0.68 2.68
C ALA A 181 -14.77 1.89 1.82
N HIS A 182 -13.81 2.56 1.18
CA HIS A 182 -13.97 3.74 0.35
C HIS A 182 -13.71 3.41 -1.13
N THR A 183 -14.18 4.29 -2.02
CA THR A 183 -13.89 4.15 -3.46
C THR A 183 -12.51 4.70 -3.82
N ASP A 184 -12.06 5.69 -3.05
CA ASP A 184 -10.93 6.58 -3.35
C ASP A 184 -10.91 7.12 -4.79
N PHE A 185 -12.12 7.31 -5.31
CA PHE A 185 -12.42 7.84 -6.63
C PHE A 185 -13.07 9.23 -6.55
N ARG A 186 -12.62 10.07 -5.59
CA ARG A 186 -13.13 11.45 -5.42
C ARG A 186 -12.71 12.36 -6.59
N PRO A 187 -13.38 13.51 -6.79
CA PRO A 187 -13.06 14.45 -7.87
C PRO A 187 -11.60 14.95 -7.88
N LEU A 188 -11.17 15.41 -9.05
CA LEU A 188 -9.83 15.97 -9.31
C LEU A 188 -9.71 17.42 -8.81
N GLU A 189 -9.97 17.66 -7.53
CA GLU A 189 -9.98 19.00 -6.91
C GLU A 189 -8.64 19.45 -6.32
N GLY A 190 -7.59 18.65 -6.54
CA GLY A 190 -6.29 18.72 -5.88
C GLY A 190 -5.93 17.39 -5.23
N ARG A 191 -4.64 17.04 -5.23
CA ARG A 191 -4.17 15.73 -4.77
C ARG A 191 -4.33 15.56 -3.26
N HIS A 192 -4.97 14.46 -2.86
CA HIS A 192 -5.12 14.04 -1.46
C HIS A 192 -5.31 12.51 -1.38
N SER A 193 -5.54 11.93 -0.19
CA SER A 193 -5.63 10.46 -0.06
C SER A 193 -6.76 9.85 -0.87
N GLY A 194 -7.98 10.40 -0.80
CA GLY A 194 -9.16 9.79 -1.43
C GLY A 194 -9.36 10.01 -2.94
N ASN A 195 -8.34 10.42 -3.71
CA ASN A 195 -8.48 10.57 -5.17
C ASN A 195 -7.29 10.01 -5.98
N GLY A 196 -6.44 9.17 -5.39
CA GLY A 196 -5.31 8.57 -6.11
C GLY A 196 -5.74 7.81 -7.37
N PHE A 197 -6.82 7.02 -7.26
CA PHE A 197 -7.35 6.24 -8.38
C PHE A 197 -7.97 7.10 -9.47
N SER A 198 -8.63 8.21 -9.11
CA SER A 198 -9.19 9.16 -10.09
C SER A 198 -8.11 9.74 -10.99
N TYR A 199 -7.00 10.21 -10.39
CA TYR A 199 -5.89 10.77 -11.16
C TYR A 199 -5.20 9.71 -12.01
N ALA A 200 -5.01 8.49 -11.49
CA ALA A 200 -4.41 7.41 -12.25
C ALA A 200 -5.30 6.97 -13.43
N TYR A 201 -6.63 7.02 -13.26
CA TYR A 201 -7.60 6.72 -14.31
C TYR A 201 -7.62 7.79 -15.40
N GLU A 202 -7.73 9.07 -15.01
CA GLU A 202 -7.79 10.21 -15.94
C GLU A 202 -6.51 10.34 -16.77
N GLU A 203 -5.34 10.16 -16.14
CA GLU A 203 -4.05 10.19 -16.86
C GLU A 203 -3.75 8.90 -17.65
N GLY A 204 -4.67 7.92 -17.64
CA GLY A 204 -4.56 6.71 -18.45
C GLY A 204 -3.59 5.64 -17.93
N PHE A 205 -3.15 5.73 -16.68
CA PHE A 205 -2.30 4.70 -16.04
C PHE A 205 -3.11 3.54 -15.46
N LEU A 206 -4.36 3.78 -15.08
CA LEU A 206 -5.28 2.78 -14.54
C LEU A 206 -6.32 2.36 -15.60
N LYS A 207 -6.23 1.12 -16.08
CA LYS A 207 -7.14 0.53 -17.06
C LYS A 207 -8.44 0.05 -16.41
N ASN A 208 -8.40 -1.03 -15.64
CA ASN A 208 -9.57 -1.54 -14.91
C ASN A 208 -9.38 -1.38 -13.40
N TYR A 209 -10.42 -0.96 -12.71
CA TYR A 209 -10.44 -0.79 -11.27
C TYR A 209 -11.55 -1.65 -10.65
N PHE A 210 -11.22 -2.38 -9.59
CA PHE A 210 -12.20 -3.11 -8.81
C PHE A 210 -12.07 -2.75 -7.33
N ILE A 211 -13.16 -2.28 -6.71
CA ILE A 211 -13.23 -2.00 -5.28
C ILE A 211 -13.93 -3.18 -4.59
N PHE A 212 -13.21 -3.84 -3.69
CA PHE A 212 -13.69 -5.00 -2.96
C PHE A 212 -14.03 -4.61 -1.54
N GLY A 213 -15.31 -4.71 -1.18
CA GLY A 213 -15.77 -4.48 0.17
C GLY A 213 -16.16 -3.04 0.49
N LEU A 214 -16.57 -2.27 -0.52
CA LEU A 214 -17.01 -0.89 -0.35
C LEU A 214 -18.11 -0.79 0.72
N HIS A 215 -18.03 0.19 1.61
CA HIS A 215 -19.11 0.49 2.54
C HIS A 215 -20.08 1.48 1.89
N GLU A 216 -21.36 1.12 1.86
CA GLU A 216 -22.38 1.90 1.15
C GLU A 216 -22.55 3.32 1.70
N ASN A 217 -22.26 3.52 2.99
CA ASN A 217 -22.45 4.80 3.69
C ASN A 217 -21.36 5.85 3.42
N TYR A 218 -20.21 5.48 2.85
CA TYR A 218 -19.07 6.39 2.69
C TYR A 218 -18.91 6.95 1.28
N THR A 219 -19.75 6.50 0.33
CA THR A 219 -19.66 6.92 -1.06
C THR A 219 -20.71 7.96 -1.39
N SER A 220 -20.29 9.11 -1.93
CA SER A 220 -21.22 10.17 -2.31
C SER A 220 -22.01 9.80 -3.57
N LYS A 221 -23.19 10.40 -3.73
CA LYS A 221 -24.02 10.25 -4.94
C LYS A 221 -23.28 10.66 -6.22
N SER A 222 -22.40 11.66 -6.15
CA SER A 222 -21.61 12.10 -7.31
C SER A 222 -20.64 11.01 -7.75
N VAL A 223 -19.90 10.40 -6.81
CA VAL A 223 -18.95 9.32 -7.11
C VAL A 223 -19.65 8.08 -7.65
N PHE A 224 -20.81 7.71 -7.10
CA PHE A 224 -21.64 6.65 -7.70
C PHE A 224 -22.10 6.99 -9.12
N GLY A 225 -22.40 8.26 -9.39
CA GLY A 225 -22.69 8.77 -10.73
C GLY A 225 -21.52 8.53 -11.69
N ASP A 226 -20.31 8.89 -11.28
CA ASP A 226 -19.09 8.73 -12.08
C ASP A 226 -18.78 7.24 -12.34
N ILE A 227 -18.85 6.39 -11.30
CA ILE A 227 -18.67 4.94 -11.43
C ILE A 227 -19.71 4.34 -12.39
N LYS A 228 -20.96 4.82 -12.34
CA LYS A 228 -22.03 4.35 -13.22
C LYS A 228 -21.77 4.66 -14.70
N VAL A 229 -21.11 5.77 -15.00
CA VAL A 229 -20.68 6.12 -16.37
C VAL A 229 -19.55 5.19 -16.84
N HIS A 230 -18.72 4.68 -15.94
CA HIS A 230 -17.54 3.87 -16.25
C HIS A 230 -17.66 2.38 -15.87
N THR A 231 -18.88 1.82 -15.81
CA THR A 231 -19.17 0.44 -15.34
C THR A 231 -18.39 -0.68 -16.04
N GLU A 232 -17.95 -0.47 -17.28
CA GLU A 232 -17.12 -1.46 -17.98
C GLU A 232 -15.71 -1.56 -17.41
N ARG A 233 -15.17 -0.47 -16.85
CA ARG A 233 -13.80 -0.36 -16.35
C ARG A 233 -13.73 -0.31 -14.83
N ILE A 234 -14.72 0.29 -14.17
CA ILE A 234 -14.81 0.42 -12.72
C ILE A 234 -15.95 -0.44 -12.20
N LYS A 235 -15.60 -1.42 -11.35
CA LYS A 235 -16.56 -2.32 -10.71
C LYS A 235 -16.33 -2.33 -9.21
N TYR A 236 -17.36 -2.75 -8.49
CA TYR A 236 -17.25 -2.92 -7.05
C TYR A 236 -18.22 -3.97 -6.55
N ASN A 237 -17.97 -4.42 -5.34
CA ASN A 237 -18.97 -5.04 -4.47
C ASN A 237 -18.97 -4.35 -3.12
N THR A 238 -20.05 -4.53 -2.37
CA THR A 238 -20.17 -3.90 -1.06
C THR A 238 -20.00 -4.90 0.06
N TYR A 239 -19.47 -4.41 1.19
CA TYR A 239 -19.41 -5.18 2.42
C TYR A 239 -20.81 -5.68 2.82
N GLU A 240 -21.80 -4.80 2.71
CA GLU A 240 -23.19 -5.07 3.05
C GLU A 240 -23.78 -6.21 2.22
N GLN A 241 -23.61 -6.18 0.89
CA GLN A 241 -24.05 -7.25 -0.01
C GLN A 241 -23.45 -8.61 0.36
N ILE A 242 -22.20 -8.65 0.81
CA ILE A 242 -21.49 -9.90 1.09
C ILE A 242 -21.73 -10.41 2.51
N ARG A 243 -21.75 -9.52 3.51
CA ARG A 243 -21.69 -9.90 4.93
C ARG A 243 -22.97 -9.62 5.70
N VAL A 244 -23.70 -8.57 5.35
CA VAL A 244 -24.91 -8.13 6.06
C VAL A 244 -26.14 -8.76 5.42
N CYS A 245 -26.42 -8.39 4.16
CA CYS A 245 -27.56 -8.89 3.40
C CYS A 245 -27.33 -10.29 2.81
N LYS A 246 -26.06 -10.71 2.65
CA LYS A 246 -25.66 -12.03 2.11
C LYS A 246 -26.24 -12.33 0.72
N GLU A 247 -26.43 -11.29 -0.09
CA GLU A 247 -26.85 -11.39 -1.49
C GLU A 247 -25.75 -11.99 -2.37
N LYS A 248 -24.49 -11.78 -1.97
CA LYS A 248 -23.30 -12.27 -2.65
C LYS A 248 -22.45 -13.11 -1.70
N SER A 249 -21.74 -14.10 -2.24
CA SER A 249 -20.74 -14.84 -1.46
C SER A 249 -19.37 -14.21 -1.64
N PHE A 250 -18.55 -14.24 -0.58
CA PHE A 250 -17.18 -13.72 -0.63
C PHE A 250 -16.35 -14.46 -1.70
N GLU A 251 -16.49 -15.78 -1.75
CA GLU A 251 -15.76 -16.66 -2.65
C GLU A 251 -16.12 -16.39 -4.12
N THR A 252 -17.40 -16.27 -4.46
CA THR A 252 -17.83 -15.89 -5.81
C THR A 252 -17.28 -14.53 -6.21
N GLU A 253 -17.33 -13.57 -5.31
CA GLU A 253 -16.88 -12.21 -5.58
C GLU A 253 -15.37 -12.12 -5.78
N LEU A 254 -14.57 -12.97 -5.12
CA LEU A 254 -13.14 -13.10 -5.41
C LEU A 254 -12.91 -13.46 -6.89
N PHE A 255 -13.65 -14.45 -7.42
CA PHE A 255 -13.53 -14.85 -8.82
C PHE A 255 -14.06 -13.77 -9.78
N THR A 256 -15.18 -13.11 -9.45
CA THR A 256 -15.72 -11.98 -10.22
C THR A 256 -14.68 -10.87 -10.37
N ALA A 257 -14.10 -10.45 -9.25
CA ALA A 257 -13.07 -9.43 -9.21
C ALA A 257 -11.81 -9.85 -9.98
N LYS A 258 -11.34 -11.08 -9.79
CA LYS A 258 -10.19 -11.63 -10.54
C LYS A 258 -10.42 -11.64 -12.05
N LYS A 259 -11.60 -12.04 -12.52
CA LYS A 259 -11.93 -12.01 -13.96
C LYS A 259 -11.83 -10.59 -14.55
N HIS A 260 -12.12 -9.57 -13.75
CA HIS A 260 -12.07 -8.16 -14.16
C HIS A 260 -10.64 -7.61 -14.26
N VAL A 261 -9.76 -7.99 -13.32
CA VAL A 261 -8.41 -7.41 -13.19
C VAL A 261 -7.28 -8.27 -13.73
N ASP A 262 -7.43 -9.60 -13.80
CA ASP A 262 -6.32 -10.53 -14.12
C ASP A 262 -6.10 -10.76 -15.62
N ASN A 263 -6.73 -9.95 -16.48
CA ASN A 263 -6.48 -9.92 -17.92
C ASN A 263 -5.29 -9.02 -18.31
N ASN A 264 -4.64 -8.38 -17.33
CA ASN A 264 -3.47 -7.52 -17.48
C ASN A 264 -2.67 -7.53 -16.17
N PHE A 265 -1.51 -6.88 -16.15
CA PHE A 265 -0.81 -6.56 -14.89
C PHE A 265 -1.75 -5.80 -13.95
N TYR A 266 -1.67 -6.11 -12.65
CA TYR A 266 -2.46 -5.39 -11.66
C TYR A 266 -1.74 -5.13 -10.34
N GLY A 267 -2.15 -4.04 -9.70
CA GLY A 267 -1.82 -3.71 -8.31
C GLY A 267 -2.79 -4.32 -7.33
N ILE A 268 -2.29 -4.69 -6.15
CA ILE A 268 -3.11 -5.02 -4.98
C ILE A 268 -2.96 -3.88 -3.97
N GLU A 269 -4.06 -3.19 -3.71
CA GLU A 269 -4.16 -2.10 -2.74
C GLU A 269 -4.95 -2.61 -1.53
N ILE A 270 -4.39 -2.45 -0.34
CA ILE A 270 -5.03 -2.83 0.92
C ILE A 270 -5.13 -1.61 1.83
N ASP A 271 -6.34 -1.09 1.98
CA ASP A 271 -6.66 -0.09 2.97
C ASP A 271 -6.96 -0.75 4.32
N LEU A 272 -6.21 -0.40 5.36
CA LEU A 272 -6.44 -0.95 6.69
C LEU A 272 -7.70 -0.39 7.36
N ASP A 273 -8.27 0.69 6.85
CA ASP A 273 -9.55 1.23 7.34
C ASP A 273 -10.78 0.37 6.98
N ALA A 274 -10.62 -0.59 6.06
CA ALA A 274 -11.65 -1.58 5.74
C ALA A 274 -11.81 -2.68 6.82
N LEU A 275 -10.93 -2.69 7.82
CA LEU A 275 -10.89 -3.68 8.87
C LEU A 275 -11.46 -3.14 10.19
N PRO A 276 -12.26 -3.94 10.91
CA PRO A 276 -12.84 -3.51 12.16
C PRO A 276 -11.76 -3.31 13.23
N ASN A 277 -11.79 -2.13 13.86
CA ASN A 277 -10.97 -1.73 15.01
C ASN A 277 -9.46 -1.78 14.76
N ILE A 278 -9.02 -1.61 13.51
CA ILE A 278 -7.61 -1.41 13.19
C ILE A 278 -7.33 0.10 13.19
N ALA A 279 -6.28 0.53 13.89
CA ALA A 279 -5.95 1.95 13.98
C ALA A 279 -5.62 2.52 12.59
N SER A 280 -6.45 3.46 12.16
CA SER A 280 -6.35 4.18 10.89
C SER A 280 -7.02 5.56 11.02
N SER A 281 -6.83 6.41 10.01
CA SER A 281 -7.48 7.73 9.96
C SER A 281 -9.01 7.62 10.11
N ALA A 282 -9.63 6.67 9.38
CA ALA A 282 -11.07 6.42 9.35
C ALA A 282 -11.45 5.09 10.03
N ILE A 283 -10.92 4.84 11.24
CA ILE A 283 -11.22 3.62 12.02
C ILE A 283 -12.72 3.31 12.06
N THR A 284 -13.07 2.05 11.79
CA THR A 284 -14.44 1.55 11.74
C THR A 284 -14.66 0.41 12.74
N PRO A 285 -15.85 0.27 13.36
CA PRO A 285 -16.16 -0.88 14.20
C PRO A 285 -16.58 -2.12 13.40
N THR A 286 -16.79 -1.99 12.09
CA THR A 286 -17.32 -3.03 11.20
C THR A 286 -16.50 -3.12 9.92
N GLY A 287 -16.45 -4.31 9.33
CA GLY A 287 -15.70 -4.59 8.12
C GLY A 287 -15.46 -6.09 7.96
N PHE A 288 -14.66 -6.47 6.97
CA PHE A 288 -14.22 -7.85 6.83
C PHE A 288 -13.23 -8.21 7.94
N THR A 289 -13.24 -9.48 8.37
CA THR A 289 -12.26 -9.93 9.35
C THR A 289 -10.86 -9.99 8.73
N VAL A 290 -9.84 -9.93 9.59
CA VAL A 290 -8.44 -10.08 9.17
C VAL A 290 -8.24 -11.39 8.40
N GLU A 291 -8.87 -12.49 8.80
CA GLU A 291 -8.78 -13.77 8.08
C GLU A 291 -9.31 -13.68 6.65
N LYS A 292 -10.40 -12.92 6.42
CA LYS A 292 -10.95 -12.72 5.09
C LYS A 292 -10.02 -11.87 4.22
N LEU A 293 -9.43 -10.82 4.77
CA LEU A 293 -8.39 -10.07 4.07
C LEU A 293 -7.17 -10.95 3.73
N ARG A 294 -6.70 -11.78 4.66
CA ARG A 294 -5.59 -12.71 4.42
C ARG A 294 -5.92 -13.72 3.31
N GLN A 295 -7.16 -14.23 3.27
CA GLN A 295 -7.65 -15.09 2.19
C GLN A 295 -7.67 -14.35 0.84
N PHE A 296 -8.19 -13.13 0.81
CA PHE A 296 -8.19 -12.25 -0.35
C PHE A 296 -6.77 -12.03 -0.89
N LEU A 297 -5.84 -11.63 -0.01
CA LEU A 297 -4.47 -11.33 -0.40
C LEU A 297 -3.73 -12.56 -0.90
N HIS A 298 -3.94 -13.71 -0.28
CA HIS A 298 -3.40 -14.98 -0.75
C HIS A 298 -3.99 -15.41 -2.11
N PHE A 299 -5.27 -15.11 -2.37
CA PHE A 299 -5.93 -15.44 -3.63
C PHE A 299 -5.44 -14.57 -4.79
N PHE A 300 -5.35 -13.25 -4.60
CA PHE A 300 -4.86 -12.33 -5.61
C PHE A 300 -3.33 -12.36 -5.75
N GLY A 301 -2.60 -12.63 -4.68
CA GLY A 301 -1.14 -12.74 -4.74
C GLY A 301 -0.66 -13.87 -5.66
N LYS A 302 -1.42 -14.97 -5.80
CA LYS A 302 -1.06 -16.13 -6.64
C LYS A 302 -0.87 -15.82 -8.12
N SER A 303 -1.43 -14.73 -8.63
CA SER A 303 -1.30 -14.44 -10.06
C SER A 303 0.09 -13.93 -10.40
N LYS A 304 0.63 -14.40 -11.52
CA LYS A 304 1.85 -13.83 -12.12
C LYS A 304 1.65 -12.38 -12.58
N ASN A 305 0.41 -11.93 -12.73
CA ASN A 305 0.08 -10.55 -13.11
C ASN A 305 0.10 -9.57 -11.91
N ALA A 306 0.11 -10.06 -10.66
CA ALA A 306 0.23 -9.21 -9.48
C ALA A 306 1.60 -8.52 -9.49
N SER A 307 1.59 -7.20 -9.71
CA SER A 307 2.79 -6.43 -10.05
C SER A 307 3.31 -5.57 -8.91
N TYR A 308 2.47 -5.28 -7.90
CA TYR A 308 2.88 -4.70 -6.62
C TYR A 308 1.84 -5.00 -5.54
N LEU A 309 2.24 -4.81 -4.29
CA LEU A 309 1.36 -4.75 -3.12
C LEU A 309 1.59 -3.41 -2.41
N HIS A 310 0.52 -2.69 -2.07
CA HIS A 310 0.58 -1.55 -1.18
C HIS A 310 -0.38 -1.77 0.00
N ILE A 311 0.11 -1.52 1.21
CA ILE A 311 -0.69 -1.54 2.44
C ILE A 311 -0.62 -0.13 3.04
N CYS A 312 -1.75 0.58 3.02
CA CYS A 312 -1.87 2.00 3.36
C CYS A 312 -2.68 2.24 4.65
N GLU A 313 -2.74 3.51 5.08
CA GLU A 313 -3.64 4.06 6.13
C GLU A 313 -3.49 3.50 7.56
N GLY A 314 -2.71 2.45 7.77
CA GLY A 314 -2.37 1.95 9.09
C GLY A 314 -1.68 3.00 9.94
N ALA A 315 -2.29 3.39 11.06
CA ALA A 315 -1.81 4.49 11.89
C ALA A 315 -1.54 4.03 13.33
N PRO A 316 -0.40 3.36 13.60
CA PRO A 316 0.00 2.98 14.96
C PRO A 316 -0.09 4.09 16.00
N ALA A 317 0.20 5.34 15.62
CA ALA A 317 0.12 6.52 16.48
C ALA A 317 -1.30 6.88 16.93
N LEU A 318 -2.33 6.37 16.26
CA LEU A 318 -3.74 6.56 16.63
C LEU A 318 -4.31 5.39 17.44
N ASP A 319 -3.52 4.33 17.65
CA ASP A 319 -3.91 3.19 18.49
C ASP A 319 -3.66 3.49 19.98
N PHE A 320 -4.15 2.60 20.84
CA PHE A 320 -3.79 2.60 22.26
C PHE A 320 -2.29 2.33 22.42
N GLU A 321 -1.64 3.02 23.37
CA GLU A 321 -0.20 2.91 23.60
C GLU A 321 0.28 1.47 23.84
N THR A 322 -0.55 0.65 24.49
CA THR A 322 -0.25 -0.77 24.76
C THR A 322 -0.31 -1.64 23.50
N ASN A 323 -1.02 -1.21 22.45
CA ASN A 323 -1.37 -2.02 21.28
C ASN A 323 -0.83 -1.47 19.95
N ASN A 324 -0.18 -0.31 19.93
CA ASN A 324 0.37 0.32 18.71
C ASN A 324 1.24 -0.61 17.82
N HIS A 325 1.85 -1.64 18.41
CA HIS A 325 2.65 -2.66 17.71
C HIS A 325 1.81 -3.62 16.86
N LEU A 326 0.49 -3.75 17.12
CA LEU A 326 -0.39 -4.70 16.45
C LEU A 326 -0.60 -4.37 14.97
N VAL A 327 -0.63 -3.09 14.61
CA VAL A 327 -0.72 -2.66 13.20
C VAL A 327 0.50 -3.15 12.42
N GLY A 328 1.72 -2.95 12.92
CA GLY A 328 2.94 -3.45 12.29
C GLY A 328 2.97 -4.98 12.18
N LYS A 329 2.42 -5.67 13.17
CA LYS A 329 2.25 -7.13 13.16
C LYS A 329 1.24 -7.60 12.12
N LEU A 330 0.12 -6.90 11.97
CA LEU A 330 -0.87 -7.17 10.93
C LEU A 330 -0.27 -7.01 9.54
N ILE A 331 0.40 -5.87 9.28
CA ILE A 331 1.10 -5.61 8.02
C ILE A 331 2.10 -6.74 7.73
N THR A 332 2.84 -7.19 8.74
CA THR A 332 3.76 -8.34 8.62
C THR A 332 3.06 -9.60 8.13
N TYR A 333 1.90 -9.96 8.69
CA TYR A 333 1.12 -11.11 8.22
C TYR A 333 0.76 -10.96 6.74
N LEU A 334 0.23 -9.81 6.35
CA LEU A 334 -0.21 -9.51 4.98
C LEU A 334 0.95 -9.62 3.98
N VAL A 335 2.10 -9.01 4.27
CA VAL A 335 3.31 -9.12 3.44
C VAL A 335 3.70 -10.60 3.26
N THR A 336 3.69 -11.38 4.33
CA THR A 336 4.05 -12.80 4.20
C THR A 336 3.00 -13.61 3.45
N ASP A 337 1.71 -13.31 3.58
CA ASP A 337 0.64 -14.01 2.85
C ASP A 337 0.73 -13.75 1.34
N PHE A 338 1.05 -12.50 0.95
CA PHE A 338 1.31 -12.13 -0.45
C PHE A 338 2.49 -12.89 -1.03
N VAL A 339 3.64 -12.92 -0.34
CA VAL A 339 4.83 -13.64 -0.84
C VAL A 339 4.63 -15.15 -0.86
N LYS A 340 4.07 -15.74 0.22
CA LYS A 340 3.81 -17.18 0.32
C LYS A 340 2.75 -17.67 -0.68
N SER A 341 1.94 -16.78 -1.24
CA SER A 341 1.00 -17.13 -2.31
C SER A 341 1.70 -17.55 -3.61
N ASN A 342 2.93 -17.10 -3.82
CA ASN A 342 3.76 -17.38 -5.01
C ASN A 342 4.89 -18.38 -4.72
N SER A 343 5.24 -18.59 -3.46
CA SER A 343 6.21 -19.61 -3.07
C SER A 343 5.52 -20.96 -3.13
N GLU A 344 5.72 -21.71 -4.22
CA GLU A 344 5.33 -23.11 -4.27
C GLU A 344 5.85 -23.85 -3.04
N LYS A 345 5.06 -24.83 -2.58
CA LYS A 345 5.43 -25.79 -1.53
C LYS A 345 6.59 -26.65 -2.05
N THR A 346 7.79 -26.10 -2.17
CA THR A 346 9.01 -26.90 -2.33
C THR A 346 9.31 -27.64 -1.05
#